data_AF-A0A2L0UBC6-F1
#
_entry.id   AF-A0A2L0UBC6-F1
#
_cell.length_a   1.000
_cell.length_b   1.000
_cell.length_c   1.000
_cell.angle_alpha   90.00
_cell.angle_beta   90.00
_cell.angle_gamma   90.00
#
_symmetry.space_group_name_H-M   'P 1'
#
loop_
_entity.id
_entity.type
_entity.pdbx_description
1 polymer ?
#
loop_
_entity_poly.entity_id
_entity_poly.type
_entity_poly.pdbx_seq_one_letter_code
_entity_poly.pdbx_strand_id
1 'polypeptide(L)'
;MDLQVFMTVVCGALIAVGIAGVVVPVLPGSILIIVSLLMWALTVASTEGWVVFAIGTVLAGAGLGAGVVLTGRTLRQRQIPGRSVTLGVLAGIAGMFVIPVVGLFVGFA
;
A
#
# COMPACT_ATOMS: atom_id res chain seq x y z
N MET A 1 -31.18 8.93 -1.00
CA MET A 1 -29.89 8.57 -1.65
C MET A 1 -29.71 7.08 -1.47
N ASP A 2 -29.67 6.33 -2.56
CA ASP A 2 -29.52 4.87 -2.51
C ASP A 2 -28.15 4.52 -1.93
N LEU A 3 -28.12 3.55 -1.02
CA LEU A 3 -26.90 3.11 -0.31
C LEU A 3 -25.76 2.77 -1.30
N GLN A 4 -26.13 2.22 -2.46
CA GLN A 4 -25.20 1.85 -3.52
C GLN A 4 -24.50 3.05 -4.16
N VAL A 5 -25.21 4.16 -4.39
CA VAL A 5 -24.63 5.39 -4.93
C VAL A 5 -23.68 6.01 -3.92
N PHE A 6 -24.08 6.05 -2.65
CA PHE A 6 -23.23 6.56 -1.56
C PHE A 6 -21.93 5.76 -1.43
N MET A 7 -22.02 4.42 -1.38
CA MET A 7 -20.86 3.52 -1.32
C MET A 7 -19.93 3.69 -2.52
N THR A 8 -20.49 3.88 -3.72
CA THR A 8 -19.69 4.09 -4.95
C THR A 8 -18.85 5.37 -4.87
N VAL A 9 -19.46 6.48 -4.42
CA VAL A 9 -18.74 7.75 -4.24
C VAL A 9 -17.65 7.63 -3.17
N VAL A 10 -17.96 7.00 -2.03
CA VAL A 10 -17.00 6.79 -0.94
C VAL A 10 -15.83 5.93 -1.40
N CYS A 11 -16.09 4.79 -2.05
CA CYS A 11 -15.03 3.92 -2.54
C CYS A 11 -14.16 4.60 -3.61
N GLY A 12 -14.77 5.37 -4.52
CA GLY A 12 -14.03 6.17 -5.49
C GLY A 12 -13.12 7.21 -4.83
N ALA A 13 -13.61 7.92 -3.82
CA ALA A 13 -12.81 8.88 -3.05
C ALA A 13 -11.66 8.21 -2.30
N LEU A 14 -11.92 7.06 -1.66
CA LEU A 14 -10.88 6.29 -0.99
C LEU A 14 -9.82 5.80 -1.97
N ILE A 15 -10.19 5.33 -3.17
CA ILE A 15 -9.22 4.95 -4.20
C ILE A 15 -8.35 6.15 -4.61
N ALA A 16 -8.93 7.34 -4.79
CA ALA A 16 -8.17 8.56 -5.10
C ALA A 16 -7.17 8.91 -3.98
N VAL A 17 -7.58 8.82 -2.72
CA VAL A 17 -6.70 8.98 -1.54
C VAL A 17 -5.62 7.90 -1.53
N GLY A 18 -5.96 6.66 -1.87
CA GLY A 18 -5.02 5.56 -1.98
C GLY A 18 -3.96 5.82 -3.05
N ILE A 19 -4.35 6.31 -4.22
CA ILE A 19 -3.43 6.73 -5.27
C ILE A 19 -2.51 7.86 -4.77
N ALA A 20 -3.06 8.87 -4.11
CA ALA A 20 -2.26 9.93 -3.50
C ALA A 20 -1.27 9.38 -2.45
N GLY A 21 -1.69 8.40 -1.64
CA GLY A 21 -0.85 7.72 -0.66
C GLY A 21 0.26 6.85 -1.27
N VAL A 22 0.11 6.40 -2.52
CA VAL A 22 1.19 5.74 -3.27
C VAL A 22 2.26 6.75 -3.69
N VAL A 23 1.86 7.97 -4.07
CA VAL A 23 2.78 9.04 -4.50
C VAL A 23 3.44 9.73 -3.31
N VAL A 24 2.65 10.05 -2.29
CA VAL A 24 3.08 10.70 -1.05
C VAL A 24 2.93 9.66 0.06
N PRO A 25 4.02 9.00 0.49
CA PRO A 25 3.97 7.80 1.34
C PRO A 25 3.66 8.15 2.81
N VAL A 26 2.51 8.76 3.06
CA VAL A 26 1.94 9.00 4.39
C VAL A 26 1.15 7.78 4.87
N LEU A 27 0.49 7.07 3.94
CA LEU A 27 -0.39 5.94 4.20
C LEU A 27 -0.11 4.82 3.17
N PRO A 28 -0.32 3.54 3.52
CA PRO A 28 -0.15 2.42 2.59
C PRO A 28 -1.25 2.41 1.51
N GLY A 29 -1.07 3.23 0.48
CA GLY A 29 -2.07 3.53 -0.55
C GLY A 29 -2.64 2.30 -1.26
N SER A 30 -1.78 1.34 -1.64
CA SER A 30 -2.22 0.11 -2.32
C SER A 30 -3.16 -0.75 -1.45
N ILE A 31 -2.92 -0.82 -0.14
CA ILE A 31 -3.81 -1.55 0.79
C ILE A 31 -5.17 -0.87 0.83
N LEU A 32 -5.18 0.46 0.92
CA LEU A 32 -6.41 1.25 0.96
C LEU A 32 -7.24 1.09 -0.33
N ILE A 33 -6.59 1.02 -1.49
CA ILE A 33 -7.24 0.72 -2.78
C ILE A 33 -7.90 -0.67 -2.74
N ILE A 34 -7.17 -1.71 -2.30
CA ILE A 34 -7.70 -3.09 -2.24
C ILE A 34 -8.92 -3.18 -1.34
N VAL A 35 -8.84 -2.59 -0.14
CA VAL A 35 -9.97 -2.58 0.83
C VAL A 35 -11.17 -1.83 0.26
N SER A 36 -10.94 -0.70 -0.42
CA SER A 36 -12.02 0.08 -1.04
C SER A 36 -12.72 -0.68 -2.16
N LEU A 37 -11.95 -1.37 -3.01
CA LEU A 37 -12.49 -2.23 -4.07
C LEU A 37 -13.26 -3.41 -3.50
N LEU A 38 -12.79 -4.02 -2.41
CA LEU A 38 -13.49 -5.10 -1.74
C LEU A 38 -14.82 -4.63 -1.16
N MET A 39 -14.83 -3.51 -0.44
CA MET A 39 -16.06 -2.93 0.08
C MET A 39 -17.05 -2.63 -1.04
N TRP A 40 -16.58 -2.04 -2.14
CA TRP A 40 -17.41 -1.78 -3.30
C TRP A 40 -17.99 -3.06 -3.92
N ALA A 41 -17.17 -4.08 -4.15
CA ALA A 41 -17.60 -5.36 -4.71
C ALA A 41 -18.65 -6.07 -3.83
N LEU A 42 -18.47 -6.03 -2.50
CA LEU A 42 -19.45 -6.55 -1.55
C LEU A 42 -20.78 -5.80 -1.59
N THR A 43 -20.74 -4.48 -1.83
CA THR A 43 -21.96 -3.65 -1.85
C THR A 43 -22.76 -3.79 -3.14
N VAL A 44 -22.09 -3.90 -4.28
CA VAL A 44 -22.74 -4.09 -5.58
C VAL A 44 -23.18 -5.54 -5.75
N ALA A 45 -22.43 -6.50 -5.17
CA ALA A 45 -22.71 -7.93 -5.20
C ALA A 45 -22.99 -8.48 -6.61
N SER A 46 -22.34 -7.91 -7.64
CA SER A 46 -22.45 -8.31 -9.04
C SER A 46 -21.15 -8.91 -9.58
N THR A 47 -21.25 -9.67 -10.67
CA THR A 47 -20.09 -10.24 -11.36
C THR A 47 -19.08 -9.15 -11.76
N GLU A 48 -19.56 -8.00 -12.23
CA GLU A 48 -18.70 -6.88 -12.61
C GLU A 48 -17.89 -6.34 -11.41
N GLY A 49 -18.53 -6.21 -10.24
CA GLY A 49 -17.88 -5.77 -9.00
C GLY A 49 -16.70 -6.67 -8.62
N TRP A 50 -16.91 -7.99 -8.69
CA TRP A 50 -15.88 -8.97 -8.40
C TRP A 50 -14.74 -8.98 -9.42
N VAL A 51 -15.04 -8.80 -10.71
CA VAL A 51 -14.02 -8.71 -11.76
C VAL A 51 -13.13 -7.48 -11.55
N VAL A 52 -13.72 -6.31 -11.29
CA VAL A 52 -12.96 -5.08 -11.02
C VAL A 52 -12.12 -5.23 -9.75
N PHE A 53 -12.66 -5.85 -8.70
CA PHE A 53 -11.90 -6.14 -7.48
C PHE A 53 -10.70 -7.06 -7.75
N ALA A 54 -10.90 -8.15 -8.49
CA ALA A 54 -9.82 -9.09 -8.81
C ALA A 54 -8.69 -8.41 -9.59
N ILE A 55 -9.03 -7.69 -10.66
CA ILE A 55 -8.06 -6.98 -11.50
C ILE A 55 -7.34 -5.90 -10.67
N GLY A 56 -8.10 -5.06 -9.95
CA GLY A 56 -7.54 -3.99 -9.15
C GLY A 56 -6.63 -4.51 -8.02
N THR A 57 -6.98 -5.64 -7.41
CA THR A 57 -6.16 -6.27 -6.37
C THR A 57 -4.85 -6.81 -6.93
N VAL A 58 -4.87 -7.42 -8.11
CA VAL A 58 -3.64 -7.87 -8.78
C VAL A 58 -2.73 -6.67 -9.09
N LEU A 59 -3.28 -5.58 -9.63
CA LEU A 59 -2.50 -4.38 -9.96
C LEU A 59 -1.94 -3.67 -8.72
N ALA A 60 -2.78 -3.43 -7.71
CA ALA A 60 -2.37 -2.79 -6.46
C ALA A 60 -1.38 -3.66 -5.67
N GLY A 61 -1.60 -4.98 -5.65
CA GLY A 61 -0.70 -5.96 -5.06
C GLY A 61 0.64 -6.04 -5.77
N ALA A 62 0.65 -5.99 -7.10
CA ALA A 62 1.88 -5.90 -7.89
C ALA A 62 2.65 -4.60 -7.59
N GLY A 63 1.96 -3.46 -7.50
CA GLY A 63 2.56 -2.18 -7.10
C GLY A 63 3.17 -2.23 -5.69
N LEU A 64 2.47 -2.83 -4.73
CA LEU A 64 2.95 -3.02 -3.36
C LEU A 64 4.18 -3.95 -3.32
N GLY A 65 4.15 -5.05 -4.08
CA GLY A 65 5.25 -6.01 -4.16
C GLY A 65 6.45 -5.49 -4.95
N ALA A 66 6.26 -4.57 -5.90
CA ALA A 66 7.32 -4.05 -6.75
C ALA A 66 8.45 -3.40 -5.93
N GLY A 67 8.11 -2.63 -4.89
CA GLY A 67 9.10 -2.06 -3.99
C GLY A 67 9.97 -3.13 -3.34
N VAL A 68 9.36 -4.17 -2.77
CA VAL A 68 10.09 -5.28 -2.12
C VAL A 68 11.00 -6.01 -3.10
N VAL A 69 10.49 -6.32 -4.29
CA VAL A 69 11.22 -7.10 -5.30
C VAL A 69 12.35 -6.27 -5.92
N LEU A 70 12.06 -5.03 -6.33
CA LEU A 70 13.04 -4.16 -6.99
C LEU A 70 14.11 -3.71 -6.01
N THR A 71 13.73 -3.23 -4.82
CA THR A 71 14.69 -2.82 -3.78
C THR A 71 15.51 -4.03 -3.32
N GLY A 72 14.88 -5.18 -3.08
CA GLY A 72 15.59 -6.40 -2.71
C GLY A 72 16.62 -6.83 -3.76
N ARG A 73 16.26 -6.77 -5.06
CA ARG A 73 17.18 -7.03 -6.17
C ARG A 73 18.35 -6.05 -6.19
N THR A 74 18.10 -4.74 -6.05
CA THR A 74 19.14 -3.70 -6.04
C THR A 74 20.10 -3.85 -4.85
N LEU A 75 19.58 -4.14 -3.64
CA LEU A 75 20.42 -4.36 -2.46
C LEU A 75 21.34 -5.58 -2.63
N ARG A 76 20.82 -6.66 -3.23
CA ARG A 76 21.58 -7.88 -3.52
C ARG A 76 22.69 -7.64 -4.55
N GLN A 77 22.42 -6.86 -5.59
CA GLN A 77 23.41 -6.46 -6.60
C GLN A 77 24.55 -5.64 -6.00
N ARG A 78 24.26 -4.80 -5.00
CA ARG A 78 25.26 -4.00 -4.28
C ARG A 78 25.97 -4.76 -3.15
N GLN A 79 25.77 -6.08 -3.04
CA GLN A 79 26.32 -6.95 -1.99
C GLN A 79 26.10 -6.43 -0.57
N ILE A 80 25.00 -5.70 -0.33
CA ILE A 80 24.69 -5.20 1.01
C ILE A 80 24.32 -6.39 1.91
N PRO A 81 25.00 -6.60 3.05
CA PRO A 81 24.69 -7.70 3.95
C PRO A 81 23.24 -7.62 4.43
N GLY A 82 22.49 -8.72 4.34
CA GLY A 82 21.09 -8.76 4.77
C GLY A 82 20.90 -8.37 6.23
N ARG A 83 21.88 -8.66 7.10
CA ARG A 83 21.89 -8.22 8.50
C ARG A 83 21.80 -6.71 8.67
N SER A 84 22.51 -5.93 7.85
CA SER A 84 22.47 -4.46 7.92
C SER A 84 21.09 -3.93 7.51
N VAL A 85 20.46 -4.55 6.51
CA VAL A 85 19.10 -4.20 6.08
C VAL A 85 18.08 -4.52 7.17
N THR A 86 18.16 -5.71 7.79
CA THR A 86 17.25 -6.09 8.87
C THR A 86 17.40 -5.19 10.10
N LEU A 87 18.64 -4.82 10.45
CA LEU A 87 18.92 -3.88 11.53
C LEU A 87 18.34 -2.49 11.22
N GLY A 88 18.50 -1.98 9.99
CA GLY A 88 17.94 -0.70 9.59
C GLY A 88 16.41 -0.68 9.58
N VAL A 89 15.77 -1.79 9.15
CA VAL A 89 14.31 -1.96 9.24
C VAL A 89 13.85 -1.96 10.70
N LEU A 90 14.51 -2.73 11.57
CA LEU A 90 14.14 -2.79 13.00
C LEU A 90 14.35 -1.45 13.70
N ALA A 91 15.47 -0.78 13.43
CA ALA A 91 15.76 0.55 13.93
C ALA A 91 14.78 1.58 13.40
N GLY A 92 14.39 1.49 12.13
CA GLY A 92 13.39 2.36 11.51
C GLY A 92 11.99 2.15 12.06
N ILE A 93 11.57 0.90 12.31
CA ILE A 93 10.31 0.58 12.98
C ILE A 93 10.33 1.16 14.40
N ALA A 94 11.36 0.88 15.19
CA ALA A 94 11.50 1.44 16.54
C ALA A 94 11.50 2.98 16.52
N GLY A 95 12.25 3.56 15.59
CA GLY A 95 12.32 4.99 15.35
C GLY A 95 10.96 5.58 14.98
N MET A 96 10.12 4.90 14.20
CA MET A 96 8.79 5.40 13.82
C MET A 96 7.88 5.59 15.04
N PHE A 97 8.07 4.80 16.10
CA PHE A 97 7.37 4.95 17.37
C PHE A 97 7.99 6.02 18.29
N VAL A 98 9.31 6.24 18.20
CA VAL A 98 10.03 7.25 19.01
C VAL A 98 9.94 8.65 18.40
N ILE A 99 10.09 8.75 17.08
CA ILE A 99 10.08 9.97 16.28
C ILE A 99 9.11 9.75 15.10
N PRO A 100 7.82 10.10 15.27
CA PRO A 100 6.82 9.91 14.24
C PRO A 100 7.25 10.57 12.92
N VAL A 101 6.94 9.92 11.80
CA VAL A 101 7.25 10.36 10.42
C VAL A 101 8.73 10.24 10.01
N VAL A 102 9.69 10.53 10.89
CA VAL A 102 11.12 10.60 10.51
C VAL A 102 11.95 9.38 10.93
N GLY A 103 11.47 8.59 11.89
CA GLY A 103 12.24 7.49 12.47
C GLY A 103 12.69 6.42 11.48
N LEU A 104 11.94 6.20 10.39
CA LEU A 104 12.36 5.31 9.32
C LEU A 104 13.63 5.81 8.62
N PHE A 105 13.72 7.11 8.31
CA PHE A 105 14.90 7.70 7.66
C PHE A 105 16.14 7.60 8.55
N VAL A 106 15.99 7.80 9.87
CA VAL A 106 17.09 7.67 10.85
C VAL A 106 17.57 6.22 10.95
N GLY A 107 16.67 5.24 10.85
CA GLY A 107 17.06 3.82 10.85
C GLY A 107 17.91 3.39 9.65
N PHE A 108 17.89 4.16 8.56
CA PHE A 108 18.66 3.88 7.34
C PHE A 108 19.80 4.89 7.07
N ALA A 109 20.00 5.88 7.93
CA ALA A 109 21.11 6.84 7.88
C ALA A 109 22.37 6.25 8.54
#